data_AF-A0A7S0FUJ1-F1
#
_entry.id   AF-A0A7S0FUJ1-F1
#
_cell.length_a   1.000
_cell.length_b   1.000
_cell.length_c   1.000
_cell.angle_alpha   90.00
_cell.angle_beta   90.00
_cell.angle_gamma   90.00
#
_symmetry.space_group_name_H-M   'P 1'
#
loop_
_entity.id
_entity.type
_entity.pdbx_description
1 polymer ?
#
loop_
_entity_poly.entity_id
_entity_poly.type
_entity_poly.pdbx_seq_one_letter_code
_entity_poly.pdbx_strand_id
1 'polypeptide(L)'
;GGDAPDGGGASDGLAEAAWRLARAPSPPDGAWEAFEARAVQGCGALRGKEIVLVLHACTVARRRPQQLLLRLAEEIPDKLPQFDVGGLCVCLHAYAQVRVRRGRFFAAVVRRLLQPELRSELKPSHLASLLYSHVRCLMSDKGLVKTACARLAQEASTVSMDDLATMLQAFATLRVEDAAAAAASANAAAWHAEHHPLPALCDVLRALVGLGTPCGALQRALVQRFEEQPAALAELSAANLVHLLHGLGGTEG
;
A
#
# COMPACT_ATOMS: atom_id res chain seq x y z
N GLY A 1 -39.96 29.19 4.71
CA GLY A 1 -39.13 27.98 4.58
C GLY A 1 -38.00 28.35 3.67
N GLY A 2 -36.78 28.43 4.20
CA GLY A 2 -35.60 28.75 3.41
C GLY A 2 -35.12 27.49 2.72
N ASP A 3 -35.09 27.51 1.39
CA ASP A 3 -34.37 26.54 0.57
C ASP A 3 -32.86 26.73 0.80
N ALA A 4 -32.21 25.67 1.24
CA ALA A 4 -30.76 25.60 1.27
C ALA A 4 -30.27 25.38 -0.17
N PRO A 5 -29.27 26.16 -0.65
CA PRO A 5 -28.75 25.95 -1.98
C PRO A 5 -27.96 24.64 -2.04
N ASP A 6 -28.32 23.82 -3.03
CA ASP A 6 -27.73 22.54 -3.36
C ASP A 6 -26.24 22.73 -3.76
N GLY A 7 -25.33 22.47 -2.82
CA GLY A 7 -23.89 22.70 -2.95
C GLY A 7 -23.13 21.70 -3.83
N GLY A 8 -23.82 20.96 -4.72
CA GLY A 8 -23.23 19.87 -5.51
C GLY A 8 -22.38 20.28 -6.72
N GLY A 9 -22.55 21.49 -7.26
CA GLY A 9 -21.97 21.83 -8.56
C GLY A 9 -20.48 22.23 -8.57
N ALA A 10 -19.94 22.71 -7.45
CA ALA A 10 -18.57 23.26 -7.42
C ALA A 10 -17.49 22.22 -7.09
N SER A 11 -17.84 21.18 -6.32
CA SER A 11 -16.90 20.18 -5.81
C SER A 11 -16.66 19.05 -6.83
N ASP A 12 -17.70 18.61 -7.56
CA ASP A 12 -17.58 17.59 -8.61
C ASP A 12 -16.63 18.07 -9.74
N GLY A 13 -16.61 19.37 -10.00
CA GLY A 13 -15.72 19.99 -11.00
C GLY A 13 -14.23 19.93 -10.64
N LEU A 14 -13.86 19.80 -9.37
CA LEU A 14 -12.45 19.72 -8.95
C LEU A 14 -11.86 18.34 -9.21
N ALA A 15 -12.60 17.26 -8.90
CA ALA A 15 -12.15 15.90 -9.16
C ALA A 15 -11.98 15.65 -10.68
N GLU A 16 -12.97 16.06 -11.47
CA GLU A 16 -12.95 16.02 -12.94
C GLU A 16 -11.74 16.80 -13.51
N ALA A 17 -11.52 18.03 -13.01
CA ALA A 17 -10.40 18.86 -13.44
C ALA A 17 -9.05 18.22 -13.11
N ALA A 18 -8.90 17.67 -11.92
CA ALA A 18 -7.67 16.97 -11.50
C ALA A 18 -7.38 15.79 -12.44
N TRP A 19 -8.40 14.99 -12.74
CA TRP A 19 -8.25 13.81 -13.59
C TRP A 19 -7.90 14.16 -15.04
N ARG A 20 -8.56 15.19 -15.58
CA ARG A 20 -8.25 15.72 -16.92
C ARG A 20 -6.81 16.20 -17.01
N LEU A 21 -6.31 16.93 -15.99
CA LEU A 21 -4.92 17.37 -15.94
C LEU A 21 -3.95 16.21 -15.80
N ALA A 22 -4.28 15.19 -15.01
CA ALA A 22 -3.43 14.02 -14.80
C ALA A 22 -3.24 13.17 -16.07
N ARG A 23 -4.23 13.18 -16.97
CA ARG A 23 -4.18 12.44 -18.25
C ARG A 23 -3.68 13.27 -19.42
N ALA A 24 -3.48 14.57 -19.24
CA ALA A 24 -2.96 15.44 -20.28
C ALA A 24 -1.46 15.13 -20.52
N PRO A 25 -1.04 14.81 -21.76
CA PRO A 25 0.37 14.53 -22.06
C PRO A 25 1.30 15.72 -21.78
N SER A 26 0.77 16.93 -22.02
CA SER A 26 1.42 18.21 -21.73
C SER A 26 0.35 19.21 -21.28
N PRO A 27 0.05 19.30 -19.98
CA PRO A 27 -0.87 20.31 -19.48
C PRO A 27 -0.28 21.72 -19.69
N PRO A 28 -1.10 22.75 -19.93
CA PRO A 28 -0.61 24.12 -20.06
C PRO A 28 0.23 24.55 -18.85
N ASP A 29 1.24 25.38 -19.09
CA ASP A 29 2.05 25.94 -18.02
C ASP A 29 1.18 26.64 -16.97
N GLY A 30 1.44 26.39 -15.69
CA GLY A 30 0.64 26.96 -14.60
C GLY A 30 -0.70 26.28 -14.34
N ALA A 31 -1.13 25.30 -15.15
CA ALA A 31 -2.44 24.67 -15.00
C ALA A 31 -2.59 23.91 -13.68
N TRP A 32 -1.51 23.27 -13.20
CA TRP A 32 -1.50 22.58 -11.91
C TRP A 32 -1.50 23.54 -10.74
N GLU A 33 -0.81 24.67 -10.86
CA GLU A 33 -0.73 25.74 -9.86
C GLU A 33 -2.10 26.43 -9.73
N ALA A 34 -2.76 26.72 -10.86
CA ALA A 34 -4.12 27.26 -10.89
C ALA A 34 -5.14 26.25 -10.34
N PHE A 35 -4.98 24.95 -10.65
CA PHE A 35 -5.77 23.89 -10.04
C PHE A 35 -5.57 23.82 -8.53
N GLU A 36 -4.33 23.81 -8.05
CA GLU A 36 -4.02 23.76 -6.62
C GLU A 36 -4.63 24.96 -5.88
N ALA A 37 -4.48 26.17 -6.41
CA ALA A 37 -5.07 27.37 -5.81
C ALA A 37 -6.60 27.25 -5.66
N ARG A 38 -7.29 26.78 -6.71
CA ARG A 38 -8.74 26.54 -6.68
C ARG A 38 -9.12 25.40 -5.73
N ALA A 39 -8.37 24.31 -5.73
CA ALA A 39 -8.62 23.15 -4.87
C ALA A 39 -8.45 23.50 -3.39
N VAL A 40 -7.44 24.31 -3.05
CA VAL A 40 -7.23 24.84 -1.69
C VAL A 40 -8.38 25.74 -1.25
N GLN A 41 -8.92 26.58 -2.15
CA GLN A 41 -10.11 27.39 -1.86
C GLN A 41 -11.37 26.55 -1.68
N GLY A 42 -11.46 25.41 -2.38
CA GLY A 42 -12.56 24.44 -2.27
C GLY A 42 -12.44 23.46 -1.11
N CYS A 43 -11.31 23.43 -0.37
CA CYS A 43 -11.18 22.62 0.84
C CYS A 43 -12.28 22.99 1.84
N GLY A 44 -12.82 21.99 2.53
CA GLY A 44 -14.01 22.10 3.37
C GLY A 44 -15.30 21.69 2.63
N ALA A 45 -15.41 21.95 1.33
CA ALA A 45 -16.57 21.54 0.53
C ALA A 45 -16.43 20.12 -0.05
N LEU A 46 -15.20 19.64 -0.26
CA LEU A 46 -14.92 18.33 -0.86
C LEU A 46 -15.42 17.17 0.02
N ARG A 47 -16.24 16.29 -0.54
CA ARG A 47 -16.68 15.03 0.07
C ARG A 47 -15.58 13.97 -0.02
N GLY A 48 -15.69 12.93 0.81
CA GLY A 48 -14.68 11.87 0.88
C GLY A 48 -14.28 11.27 -0.48
N LYS A 49 -15.26 10.94 -1.33
CA LYS A 49 -15.02 10.41 -2.68
C LYS A 49 -14.24 11.38 -3.58
N GLU A 50 -14.53 12.68 -3.51
CA GLU A 50 -13.86 13.70 -4.32
C GLU A 50 -12.41 13.89 -3.84
N ILE A 51 -12.18 13.86 -2.53
CA ILE A 51 -10.82 13.89 -1.94
C ILE A 51 -10.00 12.71 -2.47
N VAL A 52 -10.57 11.50 -2.49
CA VAL A 52 -9.91 10.30 -3.02
C VAL A 52 -9.52 10.49 -4.48
N LEU A 53 -10.44 10.98 -5.32
CA LEU A 53 -10.19 11.21 -6.75
C LEU A 53 -9.10 12.26 -6.99
N VAL A 54 -9.13 13.37 -6.26
CA VAL A 54 -8.10 14.42 -6.34
C VAL A 54 -6.73 13.89 -5.94
N LEU A 55 -6.63 13.16 -4.84
CA LEU A 55 -5.36 12.56 -4.38
C LEU A 55 -4.82 11.51 -5.36
N HIS A 56 -5.72 10.69 -5.92
CA HIS A 56 -5.36 9.70 -6.93
C HIS A 56 -4.84 10.37 -8.20
N ALA A 57 -5.53 11.41 -8.69
CA ALA A 57 -5.10 12.20 -9.84
C ALA A 57 -3.71 12.83 -9.64
N CYS A 58 -3.44 13.39 -8.46
CA CYS A 58 -2.12 13.93 -8.12
C CYS A 58 -1.03 12.84 -8.18
N THR A 59 -1.35 11.63 -7.71
CA THR A 59 -0.43 10.49 -7.73
C THR A 59 -0.13 10.05 -9.16
N VAL A 60 -1.15 9.92 -10.01
CA VAL A 60 -1.00 9.57 -11.44
C VAL A 60 -0.17 10.61 -12.18
N ALA A 61 -0.43 11.89 -11.93
CA ALA A 61 0.31 13.00 -12.50
C ALA A 61 1.73 13.19 -11.91
N ARG A 62 2.09 12.42 -10.87
CA ARG A 62 3.32 12.57 -10.08
C ARG A 62 3.52 14.01 -9.56
N ARG A 63 2.43 14.69 -9.22
CA ARG A 63 2.44 16.06 -8.70
C ARG A 63 2.33 16.05 -7.18
N ARG A 64 2.99 17.04 -6.57
CA ARG A 64 3.02 17.23 -5.11
C ARG A 64 2.48 18.61 -4.74
N PRO A 65 1.17 18.84 -4.84
CA PRO A 65 0.56 20.12 -4.45
C PRO A 65 0.60 20.25 -2.93
N GLN A 66 1.67 20.86 -2.41
CA GLN A 66 1.99 20.82 -0.97
C GLN A 66 0.93 21.49 -0.11
N GLN A 67 0.33 22.60 -0.58
CA GLN A 67 -0.68 23.32 0.18
C GLN A 67 -1.99 22.54 0.21
N LEU A 68 -2.39 21.96 -0.92
CA LEU A 68 -3.56 21.10 -0.97
C LEU A 68 -3.40 19.87 -0.07
N LEU A 69 -2.24 19.21 -0.11
CA LEU A 69 -1.96 18.05 0.77
C LEU A 69 -1.87 18.43 2.24
N LEU A 70 -1.43 19.65 2.59
CA LEU A 70 -1.49 20.11 3.98
C LEU A 70 -2.96 20.22 4.43
N ARG A 71 -3.79 20.93 3.65
CA ARG A 71 -5.19 21.19 4.00
C ARG A 71 -6.03 19.91 4.05
N LEU A 72 -5.87 19.03 3.07
CA LEU A 72 -6.57 17.74 3.06
C LEU A 72 -6.16 16.86 4.25
N ALA A 73 -4.90 16.86 4.67
CA ALA A 73 -4.47 16.09 5.84
C ALA A 73 -5.10 16.59 7.16
N GLU A 74 -5.46 17.88 7.22
CA GLU A 74 -6.18 18.47 8.35
C GLU A 74 -7.68 18.18 8.28
N GLU A 75 -8.25 18.14 7.07
CA GLU A 75 -9.68 17.98 6.82
C GLU A 75 -10.18 16.52 6.82
N ILE A 76 -9.39 15.58 6.30
CA ILE A 76 -9.78 14.16 6.23
C ILE A 76 -10.17 13.58 7.59
N PRO A 77 -9.45 13.84 8.70
CA PRO A 77 -9.84 13.37 10.04
C PRO A 77 -11.30 13.70 10.42
N ASP A 78 -11.79 14.89 10.07
CA ASP A 78 -13.17 15.31 10.37
C ASP A 78 -14.20 14.69 9.42
N LYS A 79 -13.74 14.17 8.28
CA LYS A 79 -14.56 13.55 7.24
C LYS A 79 -14.44 12.04 7.18
N LEU A 80 -13.72 11.39 8.11
CA LEU A 80 -13.51 9.94 8.15
C LEU A 80 -14.77 9.08 7.92
N PRO A 81 -15.97 9.43 8.45
CA PRO A 81 -17.19 8.67 8.19
C PRO A 81 -17.63 8.64 6.72
N GLN A 82 -17.11 9.53 5.87
CA GLN A 82 -17.47 9.63 4.45
C GLN A 82 -16.62 8.71 3.55
N PHE A 83 -15.63 8.02 4.10
CA PHE A 83 -14.71 7.17 3.34
C PHE A 83 -15.00 5.69 3.63
N ASP A 84 -14.93 4.89 2.57
CA ASP A 84 -14.82 3.44 2.69
C ASP A 84 -13.36 3.03 2.94
N VAL A 85 -13.14 1.73 3.17
CA VAL A 85 -11.80 1.17 3.42
C VAL A 85 -10.85 1.46 2.25
N GLY A 86 -11.34 1.28 1.01
CA GLY A 86 -10.54 1.50 -0.20
C GLY A 86 -10.10 2.96 -0.34
N GLY A 87 -11.00 3.91 -0.14
CA GLY A 87 -10.73 5.34 -0.18
C GLY A 87 -9.68 5.76 0.84
N LEU A 88 -9.78 5.28 2.08
CA LEU A 88 -8.78 5.54 3.12
C LEU A 88 -7.40 4.98 2.75
N CYS A 89 -7.35 3.78 2.15
CA CYS A 89 -6.09 3.20 1.66
C CYS A 89 -5.49 4.06 0.53
N VAL A 90 -6.31 4.53 -0.43
CA VAL A 90 -5.86 5.43 -1.50
C VAL A 90 -5.32 6.73 -0.94
N CYS A 91 -5.98 7.32 0.08
CA CYS A 91 -5.49 8.52 0.73
C CYS A 91 -4.09 8.31 1.32
N LEU A 92 -3.86 7.26 2.12
CA LEU A 92 -2.53 7.00 2.69
C LEU A 92 -1.48 6.68 1.63
N HIS A 93 -1.87 5.91 0.60
CA HIS A 93 -0.99 5.58 -0.51
C HIS A 93 -0.54 6.82 -1.28
N ALA A 94 -1.45 7.75 -1.57
CA ALA A 94 -1.12 9.00 -2.26
C ALA A 94 -0.05 9.80 -1.49
N TYR A 95 -0.21 9.94 -0.16
CA TYR A 95 0.77 10.64 0.68
C TYR A 95 2.11 9.90 0.73
N ALA A 96 2.10 8.57 0.73
CA ALA A 96 3.31 7.76 0.67
C ALA A 96 4.05 7.89 -0.66
N GLN A 97 3.33 7.98 -1.78
CA GLN A 97 3.93 8.17 -3.11
C GLN A 97 4.65 9.51 -3.21
N VAL A 98 4.03 10.59 -2.71
CA VAL A 98 4.66 11.93 -2.69
C VAL A 98 5.55 12.17 -1.47
N ARG A 99 5.76 11.16 -0.62
CA ARG A 99 6.59 11.19 0.61
C ARG A 99 6.24 12.36 1.54
N VAL A 100 4.95 12.62 1.73
CA VAL A 100 4.46 13.65 2.66
C VAL A 100 4.07 12.97 3.97
N ARG A 101 4.87 13.20 5.01
CA ARG A 101 4.64 12.65 6.35
C ARG A 101 3.65 13.51 7.13
N ARG A 102 2.50 12.93 7.50
CA ARG A 102 1.49 13.56 8.37
C ARG A 102 1.04 12.57 9.43
N GLY A 103 1.78 12.49 10.54
CA GLY A 103 1.57 11.48 11.58
C GLY A 103 0.17 11.48 12.18
N ARG A 104 -0.40 12.67 12.46
CA ARG A 104 -1.78 12.79 12.99
C ARG A 104 -2.82 12.24 12.01
N PHE A 105 -2.68 12.56 10.72
CA PHE A 105 -3.54 12.06 9.65
C PHE A 105 -3.44 10.53 9.53
N PHE A 106 -2.23 9.98 9.41
CA PHE A 106 -2.02 8.52 9.33
C PHE A 106 -2.61 7.80 10.55
N ALA A 107 -2.34 8.30 11.76
CA ALA A 107 -2.87 7.71 12.99
C ALA A 107 -4.41 7.82 13.08
N ALA A 108 -5.02 8.91 12.59
CA ALA A 108 -6.47 9.04 12.55
C ALA A 108 -7.10 8.02 11.59
N VAL A 109 -6.54 7.87 10.38
CA VAL A 109 -7.02 6.91 9.38
C VAL A 109 -6.86 5.47 9.88
N VAL A 110 -5.69 5.09 10.41
CA VAL A 110 -5.47 3.73 10.92
C VAL A 110 -6.41 3.42 12.08
N ARG A 111 -6.58 4.34 13.04
CA ARG A 111 -7.53 4.14 14.14
C ARG A 111 -8.93 3.89 13.64
N ARG A 112 -9.40 4.63 12.62
CA ARG A 112 -10.71 4.40 11.99
C ARG A 112 -10.79 3.02 11.32
N LEU A 113 -9.78 2.65 10.53
CA LEU A 113 -9.74 1.35 9.83
C LEU A 113 -9.70 0.15 10.79
N LEU A 114 -9.12 0.32 11.98
CA LEU A 114 -9.03 -0.74 12.98
C LEU A 114 -10.25 -0.82 13.92
N GLN A 115 -11.24 0.07 13.77
CA GLN A 115 -12.52 -0.07 14.47
C GLN A 115 -13.26 -1.33 13.98
N PRO A 116 -14.03 -2.01 14.86
CA PRO A 116 -14.66 -3.30 14.54
C PRO A 116 -15.45 -3.31 13.24
N GLU A 117 -16.14 -2.21 12.92
CA GLU A 117 -17.03 -2.10 11.77
C GLU A 117 -16.26 -2.17 10.45
N LEU A 118 -15.11 -1.49 10.36
CA LEU A 118 -14.28 -1.48 9.14
C LEU A 118 -13.20 -2.57 9.13
N ARG A 119 -12.80 -3.05 10.32
CA ARG A 119 -11.74 -4.03 10.44
C ARG A 119 -12.10 -5.37 9.81
N SER A 120 -13.38 -5.76 9.85
CA SER A 120 -13.89 -6.96 9.18
C SER A 120 -13.80 -6.87 7.66
N GLU A 121 -13.84 -5.66 7.09
CA GLU A 121 -13.74 -5.38 5.67
C GLU A 121 -12.27 -5.28 5.16
N LEU A 122 -11.29 -5.28 6.08
CA LEU A 122 -9.87 -5.23 5.72
C LEU A 122 -9.41 -6.54 5.06
N LYS A 123 -9.27 -6.48 3.74
CA LYS A 123 -8.63 -7.49 2.90
C LYS A 123 -7.10 -7.47 3.07
N PRO A 124 -6.40 -8.57 2.77
CA PRO A 124 -4.94 -8.61 2.80
C PRO A 124 -4.27 -7.52 1.97
N SER A 125 -4.80 -7.22 0.77
CA SER A 125 -4.29 -6.15 -0.09
C SER A 125 -4.40 -4.75 0.53
N HIS A 126 -5.43 -4.51 1.35
CA HIS A 126 -5.53 -3.27 2.12
C HIS A 126 -4.40 -3.20 3.15
N LEU A 127 -4.16 -4.27 3.91
CA LEU A 127 -3.08 -4.32 4.91
C LEU A 127 -1.69 -4.13 4.27
N ALA A 128 -1.44 -4.77 3.13
CA ALA A 128 -0.21 -4.59 2.36
C ALA A 128 -0.02 -3.13 1.94
N SER A 129 -1.05 -2.49 1.36
CA SER A 129 -1.02 -1.08 0.97
C SER A 129 -0.81 -0.13 2.16
N LEU A 130 -1.46 -0.40 3.29
CA LEU A 130 -1.31 0.40 4.51
C LEU A 130 0.11 0.29 5.07
N LEU A 131 0.66 -0.92 5.18
CA LEU A 131 2.04 -1.16 5.65
C LEU A 131 3.07 -0.52 4.73
N TYR A 132 2.91 -0.69 3.41
CA TYR A 132 3.73 -0.01 2.42
C TYR A 132 3.73 1.50 2.63
N SER A 133 2.55 2.09 2.82
CA SER A 133 2.38 3.53 3.01
C SER A 133 3.07 4.03 4.28
N HIS A 134 3.02 3.25 5.36
CA HIS A 134 3.69 3.57 6.63
C HIS A 134 5.20 3.53 6.48
N VAL A 135 5.74 2.45 5.89
CA VAL A 135 7.19 2.28 5.68
C VAL A 135 7.75 3.39 4.80
N ARG A 136 7.07 3.72 3.70
CA ARG A 136 7.49 4.80 2.77
C ARG A 136 7.55 6.18 3.43
N CYS A 137 6.76 6.41 4.47
CA CYS A 137 6.75 7.64 5.25
C CYS A 137 7.55 7.55 6.56
N LEU A 138 8.30 6.45 6.76
CA LEU A 138 9.09 6.17 7.98
C LEU A 138 8.24 6.27 9.25
N MET A 139 7.05 5.68 9.20
CA MET A 139 6.12 5.59 10.32
C MET A 139 5.81 4.13 10.62
N SER A 140 5.38 3.87 11.85
CA SER A 140 4.95 2.56 12.31
C SER A 140 3.72 2.74 13.18
N ASP A 141 2.74 1.86 13.01
CA ASP A 141 1.57 1.76 13.86
C ASP A 141 1.47 0.34 14.42
N LYS A 142 1.56 0.22 15.75
CA LYS A 142 1.57 -1.09 16.43
C LYS A 142 0.28 -1.87 16.23
N GLY A 143 -0.86 -1.18 16.14
CA GLY A 143 -2.16 -1.82 15.91
C GLY A 143 -2.27 -2.39 14.51
N LEU A 144 -1.79 -1.64 13.51
CA LEU A 144 -1.71 -2.09 12.12
C LEU A 144 -0.79 -3.30 11.98
N VAL A 145 0.43 -3.22 12.54
CA VAL A 145 1.40 -4.32 12.53
C VAL A 145 0.80 -5.57 13.17
N LYS A 146 0.26 -5.45 14.39
CA LYS A 146 -0.36 -6.59 15.09
C LYS A 146 -1.51 -7.20 14.29
N THR A 147 -2.32 -6.37 13.63
CA THR A 147 -3.43 -6.84 12.79
C THR A 147 -2.94 -7.59 11.55
N ALA A 148 -1.87 -7.10 10.92
CA ALA A 148 -1.26 -7.77 9.77
C ALA A 148 -0.58 -9.10 10.17
N CYS A 149 0.15 -9.13 11.28
CA CYS A 149 0.74 -10.36 11.81
C CYS A 149 -0.33 -11.42 12.12
N ALA A 150 -1.41 -11.02 12.81
CA ALA A 150 -2.52 -11.92 13.12
C ALA A 150 -3.21 -12.46 11.85
N ARG A 151 -3.40 -11.61 10.83
CA ARG A 151 -3.97 -12.04 9.54
C ARG A 151 -3.06 -13.06 8.85
N LEU A 152 -1.76 -12.80 8.77
CA LEU A 152 -0.81 -13.73 8.15
C LEU A 152 -0.70 -15.06 8.91
N ALA A 153 -0.67 -15.02 10.24
CA ALA A 153 -0.64 -16.24 11.04
C ALA A 153 -1.87 -17.14 10.83
N GLN A 154 -3.04 -16.55 10.50
CA GLN A 154 -4.29 -17.28 10.31
C GLN A 154 -4.52 -17.70 8.85
N GLU A 155 -4.15 -16.86 7.89
CA GLU A 155 -4.67 -16.94 6.52
C GLU A 155 -3.58 -16.72 5.45
N ALA A 156 -2.28 -16.85 5.76
CA ALA A 156 -1.21 -16.60 4.77
C ALA A 156 -1.38 -17.35 3.44
N SER A 157 -1.99 -18.54 3.44
CA SER A 157 -2.22 -19.35 2.24
C SER A 157 -3.22 -18.74 1.25
N THR A 158 -4.10 -17.84 1.71
CA THR A 158 -5.10 -17.16 0.86
C THR A 158 -4.64 -15.77 0.39
N VAL A 159 -3.51 -15.29 0.93
CA VAL A 159 -2.93 -14.00 0.57
C VAL A 159 -2.19 -14.12 -0.75
N SER A 160 -2.34 -13.13 -1.63
CA SER A 160 -1.56 -13.08 -2.87
C SER A 160 -0.07 -12.99 -2.58
N MET A 161 0.79 -13.56 -3.43
CA MET A 161 2.23 -13.53 -3.21
C MET A 161 2.80 -12.10 -3.21
N ASP A 162 2.22 -11.19 -4.01
CA ASP A 162 2.63 -9.78 -4.04
C ASP A 162 2.29 -9.05 -2.74
N ASP A 163 1.08 -9.27 -2.20
CA ASP A 163 0.67 -8.70 -0.91
C ASP A 163 1.50 -9.29 0.23
N LEU A 164 1.77 -10.60 0.19
CA LEU A 164 2.59 -11.31 1.15
C LEU A 164 4.02 -10.75 1.17
N ALA A 165 4.65 -10.62 0.00
CA ALA A 165 5.98 -10.04 -0.16
C ALA A 165 6.01 -8.60 0.37
N THR A 166 4.99 -7.80 0.05
CA THR A 166 4.87 -6.40 0.51
C THR A 166 4.78 -6.31 2.03
N MET A 167 3.94 -7.16 2.66
CA MET A 167 3.80 -7.18 4.11
C MET A 167 5.07 -7.65 4.83
N LEU A 168 5.71 -8.72 4.35
CA LEU A 168 6.96 -9.23 4.93
C LEU A 168 8.12 -8.24 4.75
N GLN A 169 8.21 -7.58 3.59
CA GLN A 169 9.21 -6.53 3.38
C GLN A 169 8.98 -5.36 4.33
N ALA A 170 7.71 -5.01 4.58
CA ALA A 170 7.39 -3.99 5.57
C ALA A 170 7.80 -4.42 6.98
N PHE A 171 7.56 -5.68 7.36
CA PHE A 171 8.01 -6.24 8.63
C PHE A 171 9.52 -6.20 8.77
N ALA A 172 10.28 -6.60 7.74
CA ALA A 172 11.74 -6.52 7.75
C ALA A 172 12.22 -5.08 7.96
N THR A 173 11.59 -4.12 7.26
CA THR A 173 11.95 -2.71 7.36
C THR A 173 11.61 -2.11 8.72
N LEU A 174 10.49 -2.53 9.30
CA LEU A 174 10.02 -2.09 10.62
C LEU A 174 10.62 -2.91 11.78
N ARG A 175 11.45 -3.92 11.48
CA ARG A 175 12.02 -4.88 12.44
C ARG A 175 10.95 -5.55 13.30
N VAL A 176 9.91 -6.04 12.65
CA VAL A 176 8.82 -6.78 13.30
C VAL A 176 9.23 -8.23 13.42
N GLU A 177 9.31 -8.71 14.66
CA GLU A 177 9.62 -10.09 15.00
C GLU A 177 8.32 -10.81 15.37
N ASP A 178 7.70 -11.49 14.39
CA ASP A 178 6.53 -12.35 14.62
C ASP A 178 6.76 -13.69 13.94
N ALA A 179 7.25 -14.67 14.72
CA ALA A 179 7.62 -15.99 14.22
C ALA A 179 6.43 -16.76 13.64
N ALA A 180 5.22 -16.56 14.19
CA ALA A 180 4.03 -17.24 13.71
C ALA A 180 3.62 -16.73 12.32
N ALA A 181 3.57 -15.41 12.13
CA ALA A 181 3.31 -14.80 10.84
C ALA A 181 4.37 -15.17 9.81
N ALA A 182 5.65 -15.16 10.19
CA ALA A 182 6.76 -15.48 9.30
C ALA A 182 6.74 -16.96 8.89
N ALA A 183 6.53 -17.89 9.82
CA ALA A 183 6.42 -19.31 9.54
C ALA A 183 5.19 -19.64 8.67
N ALA A 184 4.03 -19.06 8.97
CA ALA A 184 2.83 -19.22 8.16
C ALA A 184 3.05 -18.74 6.72
N SER A 185 3.74 -17.60 6.56
CA SER A 185 4.08 -17.04 5.25
C SER A 185 5.07 -17.91 4.48
N ALA A 186 6.09 -18.45 5.15
CA ALA A 186 7.05 -19.36 4.54
C ALA A 186 6.37 -20.67 4.05
N ASN A 187 5.48 -21.23 4.86
CA ASN A 187 4.71 -22.43 4.49
C ASN A 187 3.76 -22.15 3.32
N ALA A 188 3.06 -21.02 3.35
CA ALA A 188 2.19 -20.60 2.25
C ALA A 188 2.96 -20.46 0.94
N ALA A 189 4.09 -19.75 0.96
CA ALA A 189 4.93 -19.57 -0.22
C ALA A 189 5.50 -20.90 -0.73
N ALA A 190 5.91 -21.81 0.16
CA ALA A 190 6.40 -23.13 -0.22
C ALA A 190 5.31 -23.98 -0.90
N TRP A 191 4.07 -23.94 -0.39
CA TRP A 191 2.93 -24.60 -1.04
C TRP A 191 2.66 -24.06 -2.44
N HIS A 192 2.76 -22.73 -2.60
CA HIS A 192 2.50 -22.04 -3.87
C HIS A 192 3.67 -22.12 -4.86
N ALA A 193 4.83 -22.63 -4.45
CA ALA A 193 6.08 -22.55 -5.20
C ALA A 193 6.03 -23.27 -6.55
N GLU A 194 5.20 -24.29 -6.72
CA GLU A 194 5.07 -25.06 -7.96
C GLU A 194 4.30 -24.29 -9.06
N HIS A 195 3.28 -23.52 -8.69
CA HIS A 195 2.30 -22.98 -9.63
C HIS A 195 2.27 -21.45 -9.73
N HIS A 196 2.94 -20.73 -8.82
CA HIS A 196 2.89 -19.26 -8.78
C HIS A 196 4.02 -18.57 -9.55
N PRO A 197 3.88 -17.28 -9.90
CA PRO A 197 4.95 -16.52 -10.56
C PRO A 197 6.23 -16.47 -9.70
N LEU A 198 7.35 -16.84 -10.31
CA LEU A 198 8.66 -16.87 -9.63
C LEU A 198 9.12 -15.51 -9.07
N PRO A 199 8.90 -14.36 -9.74
CA PRO A 199 9.34 -13.07 -9.20
C PRO A 199 8.78 -12.78 -7.80
N ALA A 200 7.48 -13.02 -7.59
CA ALA A 200 6.83 -12.79 -6.30
C ALA A 200 7.36 -13.75 -5.21
N LEU A 201 7.60 -15.02 -5.55
CA LEU A 201 8.20 -16.00 -4.63
C LEU A 201 9.63 -15.60 -4.24
N CYS A 202 10.43 -15.05 -5.17
CA CYS A 202 11.77 -14.53 -4.87
C CYS A 202 11.71 -13.33 -3.92
N ASP A 203 10.72 -12.46 -4.05
CA ASP A 203 10.54 -11.32 -3.16
C ASP A 203 10.09 -11.75 -1.75
N VAL A 204 9.22 -12.76 -1.65
CA VAL A 204 8.87 -13.39 -0.37
C VAL A 204 10.10 -14.02 0.28
N LEU A 205 10.89 -14.80 -0.47
CA LEU A 205 12.11 -15.44 0.02
C LEU A 205 13.08 -14.40 0.57
N ARG A 206 13.36 -13.33 -0.18
CA ARG A 206 14.23 -12.24 0.28
C ARG A 206 13.71 -11.60 1.55
N ALA A 207 12.41 -11.33 1.64
CA ALA A 207 11.81 -10.72 2.81
C ALA A 207 11.93 -11.63 4.06
N LEU A 208 11.73 -12.94 3.91
CA LEU A 208 11.89 -13.93 4.99
C LEU A 208 13.35 -14.03 5.47
N VAL A 209 14.32 -14.04 4.54
CA VAL A 209 15.75 -14.00 4.89
C VAL A 209 16.11 -12.70 5.60
N GLY A 210 15.57 -11.56 5.13
CA GLY A 210 15.75 -10.26 5.80
C GLY A 210 15.14 -10.20 7.21
N LEU A 211 14.18 -11.08 7.51
CA LEU A 211 13.60 -11.26 8.85
C LEU A 211 14.37 -12.28 9.71
N GLY A 212 15.42 -12.92 9.17
CA GLY A 212 16.12 -14.01 9.86
C GLY A 212 15.23 -15.24 10.07
N THR A 213 14.18 -15.42 9.26
CA THR A 213 13.24 -16.52 9.42
C THR A 213 13.70 -17.75 8.62
N PRO A 214 13.72 -18.95 9.23
CA PRO A 214 13.99 -20.18 8.50
C PRO A 214 12.97 -20.39 7.37
N CYS A 215 13.45 -20.45 6.13
CA CYS A 215 12.61 -20.61 4.93
C CYS A 215 13.00 -21.86 4.11
N GLY A 216 13.57 -22.88 4.77
CA GLY A 216 14.08 -24.09 4.12
C GLY A 216 13.06 -24.84 3.24
N ALA A 217 11.78 -24.83 3.61
CA ALA A 217 10.73 -25.43 2.79
C ALA A 217 10.56 -24.70 1.45
N LEU A 218 10.52 -23.36 1.48
CA LEU A 218 10.43 -22.52 0.28
C LEU A 218 11.71 -22.63 -0.56
N GLN A 219 12.89 -22.62 0.07
CA GLN A 219 14.17 -22.79 -0.61
C GLN A 219 14.21 -24.12 -1.38
N ARG A 220 13.85 -25.24 -0.72
CA ARG A 220 13.80 -26.55 -1.38
C ARG A 220 12.79 -26.59 -2.54
N ALA A 221 11.60 -26.04 -2.34
CA ALA A 221 10.57 -26.03 -3.37
C ALA A 221 11.00 -25.21 -4.60
N LEU A 222 11.68 -24.08 -4.39
CA LEU A 222 12.25 -23.28 -5.48
C LEU A 222 13.39 -24.01 -6.18
N VAL A 223 14.32 -24.64 -5.45
CA VAL A 223 15.41 -25.44 -6.03
C VAL A 223 14.84 -26.56 -6.90
N GLN A 224 13.90 -27.35 -6.37
CA GLN A 224 13.24 -28.41 -7.12
C GLN A 224 12.60 -27.89 -8.40
N ARG A 225 11.86 -26.77 -8.33
CA ARG A 225 11.24 -26.17 -9.51
C ARG A 225 12.27 -25.76 -10.57
N PHE A 226 13.43 -25.25 -10.17
CA PHE A 226 14.48 -24.87 -11.11
C PHE A 226 15.22 -26.09 -11.69
N GLU A 227 15.32 -27.19 -10.96
CA GLU A 227 15.82 -28.47 -11.48
C GLU A 227 14.87 -29.05 -12.53
N GLU A 228 13.56 -29.00 -12.28
CA GLU A 228 12.53 -29.47 -13.20
C GLU A 228 12.32 -28.54 -14.40
N GLN A 229 12.48 -27.23 -14.21
CA GLN A 229 12.23 -26.20 -15.21
C GLN A 229 13.36 -25.16 -15.29
N PRO A 230 14.57 -25.52 -15.78
CA PRO A 230 15.71 -24.60 -15.82
C PRO A 230 15.45 -23.33 -16.65
N ALA A 231 14.60 -23.43 -17.68
CA ALA A 231 14.21 -22.30 -18.52
C ALA A 231 13.49 -21.19 -17.74
N ALA A 232 12.87 -21.51 -16.60
CA ALA A 232 12.15 -20.55 -15.78
C ALA A 232 13.09 -19.49 -15.14
N LEU A 233 14.39 -19.77 -15.05
CA LEU A 233 15.39 -18.77 -14.63
C LEU A 233 15.53 -17.63 -15.64
N ALA A 234 15.29 -17.88 -16.94
CA ALA A 234 15.38 -16.86 -17.99
C ALA A 234 14.25 -15.83 -17.91
N GLU A 235 13.16 -16.15 -17.19
CA GLU A 235 12.02 -15.26 -16.96
C GLU A 235 12.29 -14.27 -15.81
N LEU A 236 13.33 -14.50 -15.02
CA LEU A 236 13.67 -13.65 -13.89
C LEU A 236 14.45 -12.41 -14.33
N SER A 237 14.06 -11.26 -13.79
CA SER A 237 14.89 -10.06 -13.89
C SER A 237 16.20 -10.24 -13.12
N ALA A 238 17.21 -9.42 -13.44
CA ALA A 238 18.47 -9.39 -12.69
C ALA A 238 18.25 -9.15 -11.18
N ALA A 239 17.26 -8.32 -10.82
CA ALA A 239 16.90 -8.09 -9.41
C ALA A 239 16.37 -9.36 -8.74
N ASN A 240 15.49 -10.10 -9.42
CA ASN A 240 14.94 -11.35 -8.86
C ASN A 240 16.02 -12.43 -8.73
N LEU A 241 16.96 -12.52 -9.67
CA LEU A 241 18.10 -13.43 -9.56
C LEU A 241 18.96 -13.11 -8.33
N VAL A 242 19.25 -11.83 -8.07
CA VAL A 242 19.96 -11.43 -6.85
C VAL A 242 19.17 -11.81 -5.60
N HIS A 243 17.86 -11.57 -5.59
CA HIS A 243 16.99 -11.94 -4.47
C HIS A 243 16.99 -13.45 -4.22
N LEU A 244 16.93 -14.24 -5.29
CA LEU A 244 16.98 -15.70 -5.24
C LEU A 244 18.33 -16.19 -4.71
N LEU A 245 19.45 -15.72 -5.27
CA LEU A 245 20.79 -16.16 -4.87
C LEU A 245 21.08 -15.81 -3.40
N HIS A 246 20.72 -14.60 -2.97
CA HIS A 246 20.84 -14.20 -1.57
C HIS A 246 19.93 -15.06 -0.68
N GLY A 247 18.72 -15.32 -1.15
CA GLY A 247 17.72 -16.13 -0.45
C GLY A 247 18.14 -17.59 -0.25
N LEU A 248 18.74 -18.21 -1.28
CA LEU A 248 19.25 -19.59 -1.24
C LEU A 248 20.58 -19.70 -0.50
N GLY A 249 21.43 -18.67 -0.55
CA GLY A 249 22.73 -18.66 0.13
C GLY A 249 22.66 -18.40 1.63
N GLY A 250 21.51 -17.96 2.17
CA GLY A 250 21.30 -17.67 3.59
C GLY A 250 21.18 -18.91 4.51
N THR A 251 21.61 -20.09 4.06
CA THR A 251 21.44 -21.38 4.79
C THR A 251 22.53 -21.66 5.83
N GLU A 252 22.90 -20.68 6.65
CA GLU A 252 23.73 -20.95 7.85
C GLU A 252 23.21 -20.14 9.05
N GLY A 253 22.45 -20.82 9.91
CA GLY A 253 21.89 -20.30 11.17
C GLY A 253 21.03 -21.34 11.87
#